data_AF-A0AAV0WZ70-F1
#
_entry.id   AF-A0AAV0WZ70-F1
#
_cell.length_a   1.000
_cell.length_b   1.000
_cell.length_c   1.000
_cell.angle_alpha   90.00
_cell.angle_beta   90.00
_cell.angle_gamma   90.00
#
_symmetry.space_group_name_H-M   'P 1'
#
loop_
_entity.id
_entity.type
_entity.pdbx_description
1 polymer ?
#
loop_
_entity_poly.entity_id
_entity_poly.type
_entity_poly.pdbx_seq_one_letter_code
_entity_poly.pdbx_strand_id
1 'polypeptide(L)'
;MELSFIQNNLNHCSAAQDLLAQYMVEEKIDVALISDPYRIDAHSTSWIASTGTNRAAIFIVSNGVTIANVVRDPEFISARLNGVQVYCCYASPNRSLEEFNDFLHRLEDSLRSIE
;
A
#
# COMPACT_ATOMS: atom_id res chain seq x y z
N MET A 1 8.45 14.64 12.88
CA MET A 1 9.12 13.32 12.96
C MET A 1 9.14 12.80 11.53
N GLU A 2 10.29 12.35 11.04
CA GLU A 2 10.40 11.77 9.70
C GLU A 2 9.77 10.38 9.72
N LEU A 3 8.93 10.07 8.73
CA LEU A 3 8.32 8.74 8.61
C LEU A 3 9.32 7.77 7.98
N SER A 4 9.48 6.60 8.58
CA SER A 4 10.23 5.49 8.01
C SER A 4 9.31 4.55 7.23
N PHE A 5 9.79 4.11 6.06
CA PHE A 5 9.02 3.28 5.14
C PHE A 5 9.74 1.98 4.80
N ILE A 6 8.97 0.93 4.58
CA ILE A 6 9.40 -0.28 3.89
C ILE A 6 8.45 -0.60 2.75
N GLN A 7 8.98 -1.09 1.63
CA GLN A 7 8.18 -1.62 0.54
C GLN A 7 8.50 -3.09 0.34
N ASN A 8 7.48 -3.94 0.25
CA ASN A 8 7.67 -5.37 0.05
C ASN A 8 6.52 -6.01 -0.73
N ASN A 9 6.82 -6.96 -1.61
CA ASN A 9 5.83 -7.86 -2.18
C ASN A 9 5.86 -9.17 -1.40
N LEU A 10 4.76 -9.45 -0.68
CA LEU A 10 4.66 -10.61 0.19
C LEU A 10 4.31 -11.90 -0.54
N ASN A 11 3.99 -11.82 -1.83
CA ASN A 11 3.65 -12.97 -2.69
C ASN A 11 2.58 -13.87 -2.07
N HIS A 12 1.59 -13.24 -1.41
CA HIS A 12 0.50 -13.88 -0.70
C HIS A 12 0.96 -14.92 0.36
N CYS A 13 2.15 -14.72 0.95
CA CYS A 13 2.74 -15.64 1.91
C CYS A 13 2.48 -15.17 3.36
N SER A 14 1.83 -16.02 4.17
CA SER A 14 1.55 -15.73 5.58
C SER A 14 2.81 -15.47 6.39
N ALA A 15 3.84 -16.32 6.22
CA ALA A 15 5.11 -16.20 6.94
C ALA A 15 5.86 -14.92 6.55
N ALA A 16 5.84 -14.53 5.26
CA ALA A 16 6.45 -13.27 4.83
C ALA A 16 5.75 -12.06 5.47
N GLN A 17 4.42 -12.10 5.57
CA GLN A 17 3.66 -11.03 6.24
C GLN A 17 3.96 -10.95 7.73
N ASP A 18 4.06 -12.08 8.42
CA ASP A 18 4.39 -12.13 9.84
C ASP A 18 5.84 -11.63 10.10
N LEU A 19 6.79 -12.02 9.24
CA LEU A 19 8.17 -11.52 9.30
C LEU A 19 8.28 -10.03 9.02
N LEU A 20 7.53 -9.50 8.05
CA LEU A 20 7.48 -8.06 7.79
C LEU A 20 6.99 -7.31 9.03
N ALA A 21 5.91 -7.77 9.66
CA ALA A 21 5.37 -7.14 10.86
C ALA A 21 6.39 -7.14 12.01
N GLN A 22 7.10 -8.25 12.23
CA GLN A 22 8.16 -8.34 13.23
C GLN A 22 9.33 -7.40 12.90
N TYR A 23 9.79 -7.39 11.65
CA TYR A 23 10.89 -6.54 11.20
C TYR A 23 10.58 -5.05 11.38
N MET A 24 9.34 -4.64 11.07
CA MET A 24 8.90 -3.25 11.30
C MET A 24 8.98 -2.86 12.77
N VAL A 25 8.66 -3.77 13.69
CA VAL A 25 8.78 -3.50 15.13
C VAL A 25 10.24 -3.38 15.56
N GLU A 26 11.10 -4.30 15.12
CA GLU A 26 12.52 -4.33 15.47
C GLU A 26 13.27 -3.09 14.96
N GLU A 27 13.00 -2.70 13.72
CA GLU A 27 13.66 -1.58 13.05
C GLU A 27 12.93 -0.24 13.22
N LYS A 28 11.82 -0.22 13.98
CA LYS A 28 11.00 0.97 14.23
C LYS A 28 10.53 1.63 12.92
N ILE A 29 10.00 0.81 12.01
CA ILE A 29 9.45 1.23 10.74
C ILE A 29 7.98 1.61 10.91
N ASP A 30 7.62 2.82 10.50
CA ASP A 30 6.27 3.37 10.73
C ASP A 30 5.23 2.80 9.77
N VAL A 31 5.60 2.66 8.50
CA VAL A 31 4.67 2.37 7.40
C VAL A 31 5.24 1.31 6.44
N ALA A 32 4.44 0.32 6.07
CA ALA A 32 4.74 -0.59 4.97
C ALA A 32 3.84 -0.35 3.75
N LEU A 33 4.45 -0.33 2.58
CA LEU A 33 3.79 -0.40 1.27
C LEU A 33 3.87 -1.86 0.78
N ILE A 34 2.75 -2.55 0.84
CA ILE A 34 2.66 -4.00 0.68
C ILE A 34 1.96 -4.34 -0.63
N SER A 35 2.69 -5.02 -1.50
CA SER A 35 2.10 -5.73 -2.64
C SER A 35 1.79 -7.17 -2.26
N ASP A 36 0.67 -7.67 -2.74
CA ASP A 36 0.17 -9.04 -2.59
C ASP A 36 0.13 -9.58 -1.14
N PRO A 37 -0.57 -8.90 -0.21
CA PRO A 37 -0.68 -9.36 1.17
C PRO A 37 -1.40 -10.70 1.27
N TYR A 38 -1.03 -11.51 2.27
CA TYR A 38 -1.74 -12.76 2.59
C TYR A 38 -3.12 -12.46 3.22
N ARG A 39 -3.17 -11.50 4.15
CA ARG A 39 -4.41 -11.09 4.84
C ARG A 39 -4.44 -9.58 5.08
N ILE A 40 -5.63 -9.00 5.05
CA ILE A 40 -5.89 -7.61 5.44
C ILE A 40 -7.02 -7.64 6.45
N ASP A 41 -6.81 -6.99 7.60
CA ASP A 41 -7.86 -6.83 8.61
C ASP A 41 -8.70 -5.58 8.28
N ALA A 42 -9.90 -5.80 7.76
CA ALA A 42 -10.83 -4.74 7.39
C ALA A 42 -11.42 -3.97 8.58
N HIS A 43 -11.29 -4.49 9.81
CA HIS A 43 -11.76 -3.83 11.03
C HIS A 43 -10.66 -3.00 11.70
N SER A 44 -9.42 -3.14 11.25
CA SER A 44 -8.28 -2.39 11.76
C SER A 44 -8.11 -1.05 11.03
N THR A 45 -7.90 0.02 11.80
CA THR A 45 -7.53 1.33 11.25
C THR A 45 -6.08 1.38 10.76
N SER A 46 -5.27 0.35 11.06
CA SER A 46 -3.88 0.24 10.61
C SER A 46 -3.75 -0.17 9.15
N TRP A 47 -4.83 -0.66 8.51
CA TRP A 47 -4.80 -1.16 7.14
C TRP A 47 -5.60 -0.28 6.18
N ILE A 48 -4.97 0.07 5.06
CA ILE A 48 -5.61 0.74 3.94
C ILE A 48 -5.32 -0.05 2.67
N ALA A 49 -6.32 -0.71 2.09
CA ALA A 49 -6.14 -1.54 0.90
C ALA A 49 -6.63 -0.92 -0.43
N SER A 50 -6.13 -1.44 -1.55
CA SER A 50 -6.74 -1.26 -2.87
C SER A 50 -8.16 -1.84 -2.89
N THR A 51 -8.96 -1.56 -3.91
CA THR A 51 -10.29 -2.19 -4.04
C THR A 51 -10.20 -3.58 -4.68
N GLY A 52 -11.32 -4.31 -4.72
CA GLY A 52 -11.42 -5.60 -5.40
C GLY A 52 -10.65 -6.70 -4.67
N THR A 53 -9.55 -7.17 -5.26
CA THR A 53 -8.75 -8.29 -4.72
C THR A 53 -7.77 -7.88 -3.62
N ASN A 54 -7.73 -6.58 -3.26
CA ASN A 54 -6.89 -6.03 -2.19
C ASN A 54 -5.40 -6.41 -2.33
N ARG A 55 -4.86 -6.33 -3.55
CA ARG A 55 -3.49 -6.76 -3.85
C ARG A 55 -2.43 -5.69 -3.60
N ALA A 56 -2.84 -4.47 -3.24
CA ALA A 56 -1.94 -3.45 -2.72
C ALA A 56 -2.50 -2.91 -1.40
N ALA A 57 -1.63 -2.66 -0.42
CA ALA A 57 -2.03 -2.16 0.89
C ALA A 57 -0.97 -1.28 1.54
N ILE A 58 -1.42 -0.33 2.34
CA ILE A 58 -0.61 0.46 3.26
C ILE A 58 -0.90 -0.09 4.67
N PHE A 59 0.14 -0.52 5.37
CA PHE A 59 0.07 -0.97 6.75
C PHE A 59 0.80 0.01 7.67
N ILE A 60 0.12 0.54 8.67
CA ILE A 60 0.60 1.61 9.54
C ILE A 60 0.69 1.06 10.97
N VAL A 61 1.90 1.01 11.52
CA VAL A 61 2.18 0.48 12.86
C VAL A 61 2.25 1.59 13.91
N SER A 62 2.80 2.74 13.53
CA SER A 62 3.05 3.82 14.48
C SER A 62 1.80 4.63 14.83
N ASN A 63 1.61 4.87 16.12
CA ASN A 63 0.58 5.79 16.62
C ASN A 63 0.97 7.24 16.27
N GLY A 64 0.07 7.98 15.64
CA GLY A 64 0.29 9.39 15.29
C GLY A 64 0.60 9.67 13.83
N VAL A 65 0.54 8.66 12.95
CA VAL A 65 0.51 8.90 11.49
C VAL A 65 -0.86 9.46 11.12
N THR A 66 -0.88 10.71 10.65
CA THR A 66 -2.08 11.32 10.07
C THR A 66 -2.32 10.78 8.67
N ILE A 67 -3.58 10.48 8.36
CA ILE A 67 -4.00 9.89 7.09
C ILE A 67 -5.03 10.83 6.45
N ALA A 68 -4.80 11.24 5.21
CA ALA A 68 -5.73 12.06 4.43
C ALA A 68 -5.71 11.63 2.95
N ASN A 69 -6.62 12.19 2.14
CA ASN A 69 -6.65 12.04 0.68
C ASN A 69 -6.46 10.59 0.19
N VAL A 70 -7.25 9.67 0.77
CA VAL A 70 -7.19 8.25 0.39
C VAL A 70 -7.85 8.05 -0.96
N VAL A 71 -7.10 7.53 -1.93
CA VAL A 71 -7.60 7.17 -3.27
C VAL A 71 -7.47 5.66 -3.44
N ARG A 72 -8.58 4.98 -3.71
CA ARG A 72 -8.61 3.53 -3.86
C ARG A 72 -8.90 3.16 -5.31
N ASP A 73 -8.04 2.32 -5.85
CA ASP A 73 -8.12 1.77 -7.18
C ASP A 73 -7.96 0.24 -7.10
N PRO A 74 -8.37 -0.57 -8.08
CA PRO A 74 -8.15 -2.01 -8.03
C PRO A 74 -6.67 -2.43 -7.95
N GLU A 75 -5.77 -1.72 -8.65
CA GLU A 75 -4.34 -2.04 -8.72
C GLU A 75 -3.47 -1.20 -7.78
N PHE A 76 -3.99 -0.09 -7.23
CA PHE A 76 -3.23 0.73 -6.31
C PHE A 76 -4.06 1.33 -5.17
N ILE A 77 -3.36 1.72 -4.12
CA ILE A 77 -3.89 2.51 -3.01
C ILE A 77 -2.97 3.71 -2.80
N SER A 78 -3.57 4.87 -2.63
CA SER A 78 -2.87 6.09 -2.31
C SER A 78 -3.40 6.70 -1.03
N ALA A 79 -2.52 7.30 -0.23
CA ALA A 79 -2.88 8.07 0.94
C ALA A 79 -1.83 9.16 1.21
N ARG A 80 -2.27 10.29 1.77
CA ARG A 80 -1.39 11.31 2.32
C ARG A 80 -1.08 10.98 3.77
N LEU A 81 0.18 10.62 4.03
CA LEU A 81 0.69 10.25 5.35
C LEU A 81 1.60 11.35 5.87
N ASN A 82 1.21 12.02 6.96
CA ASN A 82 1.94 13.17 7.52
C ASN A 82 2.36 14.22 6.46
N GLY A 83 1.48 14.49 5.50
CA GLY A 83 1.71 15.45 4.42
C GLY A 83 2.38 14.89 3.16
N VAL A 84 2.88 13.66 3.18
CA VAL A 84 3.50 13.00 2.02
C VAL A 84 2.48 12.09 1.33
N GLN A 85 2.17 12.32 0.06
CA GLN A 85 1.35 11.40 -0.72
C GLN A 85 2.18 10.17 -1.10
N VAL A 86 1.71 8.98 -0.73
CA VAL A 86 2.34 7.70 -1.09
C VAL A 86 1.40 6.86 -1.94
N TYR A 87 1.97 6.05 -2.83
CA TYR A 87 1.25 5.08 -3.64
C TYR A 87 1.84 3.69 -3.40
N CYS A 88 0.97 2.72 -3.13
CA CYS A 88 1.32 1.31 -3.14
C CYS A 88 0.57 0.64 -4.30
N CYS A 89 1.30 -0.09 -5.14
CA CYS A 89 0.78 -0.67 -6.37
C CYS A 89 1.00 -2.17 -6.41
N TYR A 90 0.16 -2.87 -7.16
CA TYR A 90 0.38 -4.24 -7.60
C TYR A 90 -0.06 -4.40 -9.06
N ALA A 91 0.92 -4.48 -9.94
CA ALA A 91 0.70 -4.88 -11.33
C ALA A 91 0.74 -6.40 -11.42
N SER A 92 -0.41 -7.04 -11.66
CA SER A 92 -0.46 -8.49 -11.79
C SER A 92 0.26 -8.94 -13.07
N PRO A 93 1.13 -9.95 -13.02
CA PRO A 93 1.80 -10.49 -14.21
C PRO A 93 0.83 -11.22 -15.16
N ASN A 94 -0.41 -11.50 -14.71
CA ASN A 94 -1.43 -12.14 -15.51
C ASN A 94 -2.22 -11.16 -16.39
N ARG A 95 -1.95 -9.85 -16.27
CA ARG A 95 -2.60 -8.81 -17.08
C ARG A 95 -1.95 -8.70 -18.45
N SER A 96 -2.76 -8.40 -19.45
CA SER A 96 -2.28 -8.03 -20.77
C SER A 96 -1.50 -6.71 -20.72
N LEU A 97 -0.69 -6.46 -21.77
CA LEU A 97 0.02 -5.19 -21.91
C LEU A 97 -0.95 -4.00 -21.99
N GLU A 98 -2.11 -4.19 -22.61
CA GLU A 98 -3.18 -3.18 -22.69
C GLU A 98 -3.71 -2.82 -21.29
N GLU A 99 -4.11 -3.83 -20.50
CA GLU A 99 -4.56 -3.62 -19.12
C GLU A 99 -3.48 -2.99 -18.23
N PHE A 100 -2.20 -3.34 -18.45
CA PHE A 100 -1.08 -2.72 -17.73
C PHE A 100 -0.92 -1.24 -18.08
N ASN A 101 -1.04 -0.88 -19.35
CA ASN A 101 -1.01 0.53 -19.77
C ASN A 101 -2.20 1.32 -19.23
N ASP A 102 -3.40 0.72 -19.22
CA ASP A 102 -4.59 1.35 -18.63
C ASP A 102 -4.42 1.59 -17.13
N PHE A 103 -3.76 0.66 -16.42
CA PHE A 103 -3.34 0.88 -15.04
C PHE A 103 -2.37 2.06 -14.91
N LEU A 104 -1.33 2.14 -15.75
CA LEU A 104 -0.37 3.25 -15.71
C LEU A 104 -1.04 4.61 -15.98
N HIS A 105 -1.97 4.69 -16.94
CA HIS A 105 -2.72 5.92 -17.21
C HIS A 105 -3.56 6.35 -16.00
N ARG A 106 -4.31 5.43 -15.38
CA ARG A 106 -5.08 5.75 -14.16
C ARG A 106 -4.19 6.18 -13.00
N LEU A 107 -3.03 5.55 -12.84
CA LEU A 107 -2.05 5.93 -11.84
C LEU A 107 -1.51 7.35 -12.10
N GLU A 108 -1.17 7.67 -13.34
CA GLU A 108 -0.71 8.99 -13.77
C GLU A 108 -1.79 10.06 -13.54
N ASP A 109 -3.03 9.81 -13.96
CA ASP A 109 -4.16 10.72 -13.74
C ASP A 109 -4.36 11.00 -12.25
N SER A 110 -4.28 9.95 -11.42
CA SER A 110 -4.35 10.10 -9.96
C SER A 110 -3.19 10.96 -9.44
N LEU A 111 -1.96 10.71 -9.87
CA LEU A 111 -0.79 11.50 -9.45
C LEU A 111 -0.93 12.98 -9.83
N ARG A 112 -1.47 13.28 -11.01
CA ARG A 112 -1.67 14.65 -11.50
C ARG A 112 -2.79 15.40 -10.76
N SER A 113 -3.67 14.68 -10.08
CA SER A 113 -4.76 15.27 -9.28
C SER A 113 -4.36 15.66 -7.85
N ILE A 114 -3.12 15.33 -7.43
CA ILE A 114 -2.63 15.66 -6.09
C ILE A 114 -2.29 17.15 -6.02
N GLU A 115 -2.94 17.87 -5.10
CA GLU A 115 -2.63 19.27 -4.75
C GLU A 115 -1.42 19.42 -3.80
#